data_AF-A0AA51YBZ7-F1
#
_entry.id   AF-A0AA51YBZ7-F1
#
_cell.length_a   1.000
_cell.length_b   1.000
_cell.length_c   1.000
_cell.angle_alpha   90.00
_cell.angle_beta   90.00
_cell.angle_gamma   90.00
#
_symmetry.space_group_name_H-M   'P 1'
#
loop_
_entity.id
_entity.type
_entity.pdbx_description
1 polymer ?
#
loop_
_entity_poly.entity_id
_entity_poly.type
_entity_poly.pdbx_seq_one_letter_code
_entity_poly.pdbx_strand_id
1 'polypeptide(L)' 'MNPGPWGLLIIAVVVLLLFGRGKISGLMGEVAGGIKAFRKGMAEEDTPDDKPVATIDQKPGQAEPTLNQTKDVERKDA' A
#
# COMPACT_ATOMS: atom_id res chain seq x y z
N MET A 1 3.11 -33.19 6.12
CA MET A 1 2.20 -32.26 6.82
C MET A 1 2.53 -30.85 6.36
N ASN A 2 1.69 -30.24 5.52
CA ASN A 2 1.93 -28.87 5.09
C ASN A 2 1.41 -27.92 6.17
N PRO A 3 2.21 -26.96 6.65
CA PRO A 3 1.70 -25.95 7.54
C PRO A 3 0.58 -25.23 6.79
N GLY A 4 -0.64 -25.36 7.31
CA GLY A 4 -1.78 -24.66 6.75
C GLY A 4 -1.60 -23.13 6.81
N PRO A 5 -2.57 -22.36 6.32
CA PRO A 5 -2.53 -20.90 6.33
C PRO A 5 -2.14 -20.30 7.69
N TRP A 6 -2.52 -20.98 8.78
CA TRP A 6 -2.16 -20.65 10.15
C TRP A 6 -0.65 -20.67 10.46
N GLY A 7 0.11 -21.60 9.87
CA GLY A 7 1.56 -21.66 10.06
C GLY A 7 2.30 -20.54 9.34
N LEU A 8 1.83 -20.17 8.15
CA LEU A 8 2.39 -19.04 7.38
C LEU A 8 2.21 -17.70 8.11
N LEU A 9 1.08 -17.52 8.80
CA LEU A 9 0.82 -16.31 9.58
C LEU A 9 1.85 -16.15 10.71
N ILE A 10 2.16 -17.24 11.44
CA ILE A 10 3.18 -17.24 12.50
C ILE A 10 4.56 -16.87 11.93
N ILE A 11 4.93 -17.46 10.79
CA ILE A 11 6.21 -17.18 10.13
C ILE A 11 6.29 -15.69 9.73
N ALA A 12 5.20 -15.13 9.18
CA ALA A 12 5.14 -13.72 8.80
C ALA A 12 5.37 -12.79 10.00
N VAL A 13 4.80 -13.11 11.17
CA VAL A 13 5.00 -12.33 12.41
C VAL A 13 6.46 -12.37 12.86
N VAL A 14 7.09 -13.54 12.82
CA VAL A 14 8.51 -13.70 13.19
C VAL A 14 9.40 -12.87 12.27
N VAL A 15 9.17 -12.92 10.95
CA VAL A 15 9.91 -12.09 9.98
C VAL A 15 9.69 -10.60 10.24
N LEU A 16 8.46 -10.18 10.55
CA LEU A 16 8.16 -8.78 10.87
C LEU A 16 8.90 -8.29 12.13
N LEU A 17 9.11 -9.16 13.12
CA LEU A 17 9.87 -8.87 14.34
C LEU A 17 11.38 -8.77 14.08
N LEU A 18 11.93 -9.66 13.25
CA LEU A 18 13.35 -9.67 12.87
C LEU A 18 13.74 -8.46 12.02
N PHE A 19 12.90 -8.12 11.05
CA PHE A 19 13.17 -7.03 10.11
C PHE A 19 12.61 -5.68 10.57
N GLY A 20 11.64 -5.68 11.49
CA GLY A 20 10.96 -4.50 12.00
C GLY A 20 9.98 -3.88 11.01
N ARG A 21 8.93 -3.21 11.52
CA ARG A 21 7.88 -2.54 10.71
C ARG A 21 8.43 -1.50 9.72
N GLY A 22 9.49 -0.78 10.09
CA GLY A 22 10.01 0.35 9.31
C GLY A 22 10.72 -0.05 8.00
N LYS A 23 11.40 -1.20 7.98
CA LYS A 23 12.17 -1.66 6.81
C LYS A 23 11.26 -2.25 5.73
N ILE A 24 10.15 -2.86 6.11
CA ILE A 24 9.26 -3.59 5.22
C ILE A 24 8.38 -2.63 4.39
N SER A 25 8.00 -1.48 4.94
CA SER A 25 7.08 -0.55 4.25
C SER A 25 7.66 0.04 2.96
N GLY A 26 8.93 0.42 2.95
CA GLY A 26 9.58 0.95 1.75
C GLY A 26 9.80 -0.14 0.69
N LEU A 27 10.35 -1.28 1.12
CA LEU A 27 10.65 -2.41 0.25
C LEU A 27 9.39 -3.04 -0.37
N MET A 28 8.31 -3.17 0.41
CA MET A 28 7.03 -3.68 -0.10
C MET A 28 6.41 -2.75 -1.14
N GLY A 29 6.70 -1.45 -1.08
CA GLY A 29 6.29 -0.47 -2.09
C GLY A 29 6.94 -0.69 -3.45
N GLU A 30 8.27 -0.79 -3.45
CA GLU A 30 9.07 -1.03 -4.65
C GLU A 30 8.74 -2.41 -5.26
N VAL A 31 8.59 -3.43 -4.41
CA VAL A 31 8.20 -4.78 -4.82
C VAL A 31 6.76 -4.82 -5.36
N ALA A 32 5.80 -4.12 -4.74
CA ALA A 32 4.43 -4.07 -5.23
C ALA A 32 4.32 -3.38 -6.60
N GLY A 33 5.12 -2.33 -6.83
CA GLY A 33 5.23 -1.68 -8.14
C GLY A 33 5.76 -2.64 -9.22
N GLY A 34 6.85 -3.36 -8.94
CA GLY A 34 7.42 -4.34 -9.85
C GLY A 34 6.48 -5.52 -10.15
N ILE A 35 5.84 -6.08 -9.12
CA ILE A 35 4.87 -7.18 -9.29
C ILE A 35 3.62 -6.69 -10.06
N LYS A 36 3.15 -5.46 -9.82
CA LYS A 36 2.04 -4.88 -10.59
C LYS A 36 2.40 -4.73 -12.07
N ALA A 37 3.57 -4.19 -12.38
CA ALA A 37 4.03 -4.02 -13.76
C ALA A 37 4.16 -5.37 -14.46
N PHE A 38 4.68 -6.39 -13.76
CA PHE A 38 4.77 -7.76 -14.26
C PHE A 38 3.38 -8.38 -14.53
N ARG A 39 2.43 -8.21 -13.60
CA ARG A 39 1.04 -8.67 -13.78
C ARG A 39 0.34 -7.95 -14.93
N LYS A 40 0.55 -6.63 -15.07
CA LYS A 40 -0.03 -5.84 -16.16
C LYS A 40 0.53 -6.25 -17.52
N GLY A 41 1.85 -6.41 -17.64
CA GLY A 41 2.48 -6.87 -18.87
C GLY A 41 2.04 -8.29 -19.28
N MET A 42 1.82 -9.18 -18.31
CA MET A 42 1.29 -10.53 -18.59
C MET A 42 -0.21 -10.54 -18.92
N ALA A 43 -0.99 -9.61 -18.36
CA ALA A 43 -2.43 -9.50 -18.63
C ALA A 43 -2.74 -8.84 -19.99
N GLU A 44 -1.87 -7.92 -20.47
CA GLU A 44 -2.01 -7.31 -21.81
C GLU A 44 -1.89 -8.33 -22.96
N GLU A 45 -1.24 -9.48 -22.74
CA GLU A 45 -1.19 -10.55 -23.74
C GLU A 45 -2.45 -11.44 -23.77
N ASP A 46 -3.24 -11.47 -22.70
CA ASP A 46 -4.37 -12.41 -22.56
C ASP A 46 -5.76 -11.73 -22.75
N THR A 47 -5.94 -10.44 -22.46
CA THR A 47 -7.21 -9.72 -22.74
C THR A 47 -7.04 -8.19 -22.69
N PRO A 48 -7.73 -7.42 -23.57
CA PRO A 48 -7.84 -5.97 -23.44
C PRO A 48 -8.88 -5.63 -22.36
N ASP A 49 -8.55 -5.84 -21.09
CA ASP A 49 -9.44 -5.49 -19.97
C ASP A 49 -8.96 -4.20 -19.30
N ASP A 50 -9.61 -3.11 -19.69
CA ASP A 50 -9.43 -1.73 -19.20
C ASP A 50 -10.01 -1.60 -17.78
N LYS A 51 -9.39 -2.27 -16.80
CA LYS A 51 -9.71 -2.08 -15.37
C LYS A 51 -8.59 -1.31 -14.68
N PRO A 52 -8.91 -0.19 -14.00
CA PRO A 52 -7.90 0.58 -13.27
C PRO A 52 -7.36 -0.27 -12.12
N VAL A 53 -6.15 -0.80 -12.31
CA VAL A 53 -5.42 -1.56 -11.29
C VAL A 53 -5.07 -0.59 -10.18
N ALA A 54 -5.86 -0.57 -9.09
CA ALA A 54 -5.77 0.36 -7.96
C ALA A 54 -4.33 0.74 -7.63
N THR A 55 -3.90 1.93 -8.09
CA THR A 55 -2.55 2.44 -7.85
C THR A 55 -2.39 2.67 -6.36
N ILE A 56 -1.45 1.97 -5.72
CA ILE A 56 -1.04 2.29 -4.37
C ILE A 56 -0.13 3.51 -4.55
N ASP A 57 -0.73 4.68 -4.73
CA ASP A 57 -0.05 5.95 -4.77
C ASP A 57 0.51 6.19 -3.36
N GLN A 58 1.80 5.89 -3.18
CA GLN A 58 2.50 6.23 -1.96
C GLN A 58 2.74 7.73 -1.96
N LYS A 59 1.87 8.48 -1.28
CA LYS A 59 2.29 9.70 -0.61
C LYS A 59 3.12 9.27 0.62
N PRO A 60 4.45 9.44 0.62
CA PRO A 60 5.26 9.06 1.77
C PRO A 60 4.99 10.05 2.90
N GLY A 61 4.50 9.55 4.03
CA GLY A 61 4.47 10.28 5.29
C GLY A 61 3.31 11.26 5.45
N GLN A 62 2.25 10.82 6.14
CA GLN A 62 1.64 11.67 7.16
C GLN A 62 1.02 10.78 8.25
N ALA A 63 1.86 10.40 9.22
CA ALA A 63 1.36 10.15 10.56
C ALA A 63 1.41 11.51 11.29
N GLU A 64 0.38 12.33 11.13
CA GLU A 64 0.15 13.52 11.97
C GLU A 64 -1.35 13.64 12.24
N PRO A 65 -1.81 13.61 13.51
CA PRO A 65 -3.13 14.07 13.87
C PRO A 65 -3.05 15.60 13.96
N THR A 66 -3.63 16.33 13.00
CA THR A 66 -3.84 17.77 13.18
C THR A 66 -5.26 18.12 12.78
N LEU A 67 -6.11 18.07 13.81
CA LEU A 67 -7.34 18.84 13.94
C LEU A 67 -6.96 20.33 13.81
N ASN A 68 -7.23 20.96 12.66
CA ASN A 68 -7.31 22.40 12.55
C ASN A 68 -8.38 22.77 11.51
N GLN A 69 -9.63 22.53 11.91
CA GLN A 69 -10.76 23.30 11.39
C GLN A 69 -10.70 24.68 12.04
N THR A 70 -10.01 25.64 11.43
CA THR A 70 -10.22 27.05 11.75
C THR A 70 -9.85 27.88 10.55
N LYS A 71 -10.81 28.74 10.16
CA LYS A 71 -10.77 29.81 9.15
C LYS A 71 -11.30 29.38 7.79
N ASP A 72 -12.02 30.31 7.18
CA ASP A 72 -12.51 30.31 5.79
C ASP A 72 -13.99 29.94 5.54
N VAL A 73 -14.93 30.39 6.37
CA VAL A 73 -16.26 30.88 5.88
C VAL A 73 -16.76 32.04 6.76
N GLU A 74 -15.91 33.05 6.97
CA GLU A 74 -16.34 34.37 7.42
C GLU A 74 -15.62 35.33 6.47
N ARG A 75 -16.33 36.28 5.85
CA ARG A 75 -15.94 37.12 4.69
C ARG A 75 -16.49 36.64 3.33
N LYS A 76 -17.81 36.54 3.22
CA LYS A 76 -18.48 36.73 1.93
C LYS A 76 -19.77 37.55 1.99
N ASP A 77 -19.95 38.33 3.06
CA ASP A 77 -21.06 39.25 3.23
C ASP A 77 -20.51 40.60 3.74
N ALA A 78 -19.98 41.41 2.82
CA ALA A 78 -19.75 42.84 2.99
C ALA A 78 -19.73 43.51 1.60
#